data_AF-A0A1A5HR51-F1
#
_entry.id   AF-A0A1A5HR51-F1
#
_cell.length_a   1.000
_cell.length_b   1.000
_cell.length_c   1.000
_cell.angle_alpha   90.00
_cell.angle_beta   90.00
_cell.angle_gamma   90.00
#
_symmetry.space_group_name_H-M   'P 1'
#
loop_
_entity.id
_entity.type
_entity.pdbx_description
1 polymer ?
#
loop_
_entity_poly.entity_id
_entity_poly.type
_entity_poly.pdbx_seq_one_letter_code
_entity_poly.pdbx_strand_id
1 'polypeptide(L)'
;MSPEKVRAFPIDRQLFLVREVAAKLDNLHGEPAASFWRAKAAELLDLVVGSGRDRATASDEVRRFFLAVQRELSAGLAAESAPVLSA
;
A
#
# COMPACT_ATOMS: atom_id res chain seq x y z
N MET A 1 24.72 24.09 -8.39
CA MET A 1 24.47 22.72 -7.93
C MET A 1 22.96 22.53 -7.86
N SER A 2 22.34 21.98 -8.91
CA SER A 2 20.92 21.62 -8.85
C SER A 2 20.79 20.44 -7.89
N PRO A 3 19.87 20.47 -6.89
CA PRO A 3 19.67 19.32 -6.04
C PRO A 3 19.22 18.19 -6.96
N GLU A 4 20.09 17.18 -7.13
CA GLU A 4 19.69 15.93 -7.74
C GLU A 4 18.43 15.49 -7.01
N LYS A 5 17.30 15.51 -7.71
CA LYS A 5 15.98 15.21 -7.17
C LYS A 5 16.11 13.89 -6.42
N VAL A 6 16.18 13.95 -5.09
CA VAL A 6 16.10 12.77 -4.23
C VAL A 6 14.74 12.17 -4.53
N ARG A 7 14.73 11.17 -5.42
CA ARG A 7 13.51 10.45 -5.79
C ARG A 7 13.24 9.52 -4.64
N ALA A 8 12.31 9.90 -3.75
CA ALA A 8 11.75 8.96 -2.80
C ALA A 8 11.28 7.71 -3.57
N PHE A 9 11.56 6.54 -3.01
CA PHE A 9 11.08 5.29 -3.59
C PHE A 9 9.56 5.36 -3.77
N PRO A 10 9.02 4.79 -4.87
CA PRO A 10 7.59 4.73 -5.07
C PRO A 10 6.89 4.11 -3.86
N ILE A 11 5.76 4.67 -3.43
CA ILE A 11 5.06 4.22 -2.22
C ILE A 11 4.68 2.74 -2.30
N ASP A 12 4.38 2.21 -3.50
CA ASP A 12 4.08 0.80 -3.74
C ASP A 12 5.24 -0.16 -3.43
N ARG A 13 6.48 0.35 -3.39
CA ARG A 13 7.68 -0.43 -3.05
C ARG A 13 8.08 -0.31 -1.59
N GLN A 14 7.37 0.49 -0.79
CA GLN A 14 7.62 0.64 0.63
C GLN A 14 7.01 -0.55 1.39
N LEU A 15 7.73 -1.66 1.43
CA LEU A 15 7.26 -2.93 2.01
C LEU A 15 6.74 -2.80 3.44
N PHE A 16 7.36 -1.97 4.27
CA PHE A 16 6.89 -1.72 5.63
C PHE A 16 5.48 -1.11 5.65
N LEU A 17 5.25 -0.08 4.82
CA LEU A 17 3.96 0.59 4.71
C LEU A 17 2.89 -0.33 4.12
N VAL A 18 3.24 -1.11 3.08
CA VAL A 18 2.35 -2.11 2.49
C VAL A 18 1.90 -3.12 3.54
N ARG A 19 2.84 -3.66 4.34
CA ARG A 19 2.56 -4.63 5.41
C ARG A 19 1.72 -4.06 6.54
N GLU A 20 2.04 -2.85 7.00
CA GLU A 20 1.29 -2.19 8.08
C GLU A 20 -0.16 -1.94 7.66
N VAL A 21 -0.37 -1.43 6.44
CA VAL A 21 -1.71 -1.18 5.91
C VAL A 21 -2.46 -2.49 5.68
N ALA A 22 -1.79 -3.53 5.17
CA ALA A 22 -2.39 -4.87 5.03
C ALA A 22 -2.83 -5.44 6.39
N ALA A 23 -1.94 -5.47 7.38
CA ALA A 23 -2.28 -5.96 8.73
C ALA A 23 -3.45 -5.19 9.36
N LYS A 24 -3.52 -3.86 9.14
CA LYS A 24 -4.64 -3.06 9.63
C LYS A 24 -5.94 -3.34 8.88
N LEU A 25 -5.89 -3.55 7.56
CA LEU A 25 -7.05 -3.94 6.77
C LEU A 25 -7.52 -5.36 7.08
N ASP A 26 -6.63 -6.27 7.43
CA ASP A 26 -6.96 -7.64 7.81
C ASP A 26 -7.85 -7.68 9.08
N ASN A 27 -7.64 -6.72 9.99
CA ASN A 27 -8.44 -6.55 11.21
C ASN A 27 -9.72 -5.70 11.02
N LEU A 28 -9.96 -5.16 9.82
CA LEU A 28 -11.10 -4.31 9.52
C LEU A 28 -11.97 -4.96 8.44
N HIS A 29 -13.28 -4.91 8.62
CA HIS A 29 -14.22 -5.51 7.66
C HIS A 29 -15.34 -4.53 7.31
N GLY A 30 -15.87 -4.64 6.09
CA GLY A 30 -16.99 -3.82 5.62
C GLY A 30 -16.67 -2.32 5.56
N GLU A 31 -17.60 -1.50 6.04
CA GLU A 31 -17.49 -0.03 5.98
C GLU A 31 -16.26 0.56 6.71
N PRO A 32 -15.86 0.07 7.90
CA PRO A 32 -14.61 0.48 8.53
C PRO A 32 -13.36 0.31 7.66
N ALA A 33 -13.26 -0.82 6.95
CA ALA A 33 -12.14 -1.08 6.04
C ALA A 33 -12.16 -0.13 4.83
N ALA A 34 -13.34 0.05 4.23
CA ALA A 34 -13.52 0.96 3.10
C ALA A 34 -13.22 2.42 3.49
N SER A 35 -13.65 2.85 4.68
CA SER A 35 -13.37 4.19 5.19
C SER A 35 -11.90 4.40 5.49
N PHE A 36 -11.24 3.43 6.13
CA PHE A 36 -9.80 3.46 6.36
C PHE A 36 -9.03 3.55 5.05
N TRP A 37 -9.39 2.73 4.05
CA TRP A 37 -8.73 2.75 2.75
C TRP A 37 -8.91 4.10 2.04
N ARG A 38 -10.13 4.66 2.02
CA ARG A 38 -10.38 6.00 1.42
C ARG A 38 -9.53 7.08 2.07
N ALA A 39 -9.44 7.09 3.40
CA ALA A 39 -8.61 8.03 4.13
C ALA A 39 -7.11 7.86 3.77
N LYS A 40 -6.61 6.62 3.79
CA LYS A 40 -5.22 6.33 3.43
C LYS A 40 -4.89 6.68 1.97
N ALA A 41 -5.79 6.40 1.05
CA ALA A 41 -5.61 6.75 -0.36
C ALA A 41 -5.53 8.27 -0.56
N ALA A 42 -6.33 9.06 0.18
CA ALA A 42 -6.25 10.51 0.16
C ALA A 42 -4.91 11.02 0.71
N GLU A 43 -4.48 10.52 1.88
CA GLU A 43 -3.18 10.87 2.48
C GLU A 43 -2.01 10.57 1.54
N LEU A 44 -2.01 9.39 0.89
CA LEU A 44 -0.97 8.99 -0.04
C LEU A 44 -0.99 9.83 -1.32
N LEU A 45 -2.19 10.16 -1.83
CA LEU A 45 -2.33 11.04 -2.99
C LEU A 45 -1.75 12.42 -2.70
N ASP A 46 -2.09 13.01 -1.55
CA ASP A 46 -1.60 14.32 -1.13
C ASP A 46 -0.08 14.32 -0.94
N LEU A 47 0.49 13.25 -0.36
CA LEU A 47 1.93 13.08 -0.21
C LEU A 47 2.64 13.05 -1.57
N VAL A 48 2.13 12.26 -2.52
CA VAL A 48 2.75 12.09 -3.83
C VAL A 48 2.59 13.37 -4.68
N VAL A 49 1.44 14.03 -4.64
CA VAL A 49 1.23 15.33 -5.29
C VAL A 49 2.12 16.41 -4.67
N GLY A 50 2.23 16.44 -3.33
CA GLY A 50 3.09 17.37 -2.59
C GLY A 50 4.58 17.23 -2.92
N SER A 51 5.00 16.06 -3.41
CA SER A 51 6.37 15.84 -3.93
C SER A 51 6.62 16.44 -5.33
N GLY A 52 5.62 17.11 -5.92
CA GLY A 52 5.70 17.74 -7.22
C GLY A 52 5.38 16.82 -8.40
N ARG A 53 4.77 15.65 -8.13
CA ARG A 53 4.22 14.79 -9.19
C ARG A 53 2.84 15.27 -9.63
N ASP A 54 2.53 15.05 -10.90
CA ASP A 54 1.19 15.32 -11.41
C ASP A 54 0.16 14.35 -10.79
N ARG A 55 -1.09 14.80 -10.74
CA ARG A 55 -2.18 14.08 -10.08
C ARG A 55 -2.49 12.73 -10.74
N ALA A 56 -2.30 12.59 -12.06
CA ALA A 56 -2.58 11.34 -12.76
C ALA A 56 -1.55 10.26 -12.40
N THR A 57 -0.27 10.63 -12.43
CA THR A 57 0.84 9.79 -11.97
C THR A 57 0.71 9.43 -10.49
N ALA A 58 0.33 10.39 -9.65
CA ALA A 58 0.10 10.14 -8.23
C ALA A 58 -1.05 9.15 -7.99
N SER A 59 -2.15 9.30 -8.73
CA SER A 59 -3.30 8.38 -8.65
C SER A 59 -2.94 6.97 -9.09
N ASP A 60 -2.13 6.82 -10.14
CA ASP A 60 -1.66 5.51 -10.58
C ASP A 60 -0.72 4.86 -9.55
N GLU A 61 0.11 5.64 -8.88
CA GLU A 61 0.97 5.14 -7.80
C GLU A 61 0.16 4.64 -6.60
N VAL A 62 -0.87 5.38 -6.19
CA VAL A 62 -1.81 4.93 -5.13
C VAL A 62 -2.54 3.65 -5.55
N ARG A 63 -2.90 3.51 -6.82
CA ARG A 63 -3.50 2.27 -7.35
C ARG A 63 -2.52 1.09 -7.27
N ARG A 64 -1.25 1.29 -7.63
CA ARG A 64 -0.20 0.25 -7.51
C ARG A 64 0.04 -0.12 -6.05
N PHE A 65 0.03 0.85 -5.14
CA PHE A 65 0.12 0.60 -3.70
C PHE A 65 -1.04 -0.29 -3.22
N PHE A 66 -2.28 -0.01 -3.65
CA PHE A 66 -3.42 -0.87 -3.31
C PHE A 66 -3.26 -2.31 -3.80
N LEU A 67 -2.74 -2.50 -5.01
CA LEU A 67 -2.45 -3.83 -5.54
C LEU A 67 -1.38 -4.55 -4.72
N ALA A 68 -0.36 -3.84 -4.25
CA ALA A 68 0.65 -4.41 -3.36
C ALA A 68 0.05 -4.84 -2.01
N VAL A 69 -0.83 -4.02 -1.42
CA VAL A 69 -1.56 -4.35 -0.18
C VAL A 69 -2.43 -5.59 -0.34
N GLN A 70 -3.21 -5.67 -1.42
CA GLN A 70 -4.04 -6.86 -1.70
C GLN A 70 -3.21 -8.13 -1.90
N ARG A 71 -2.04 -8.02 -2.53
CA ARG A 71 -1.09 -9.14 -2.65
C ARG A 71 -0.56 -9.58 -1.29
N GLU A 72 -0.22 -8.65 -0.41
CA GLU A 72 0.24 -8.97 0.96
C GLU A 72 -0.88 -9.67 1.76
N LEU A 73 -2.11 -9.14 1.71
CA LEU A 73 -3.28 -9.78 2.34
C LEU A 73 -3.48 -11.23 1.83
N SER A 74 -3.36 -11.43 0.52
CA SER A 74 -3.50 -12.76 -0.08
C SER A 74 -2.35 -13.71 0.31
N ALA A 75 -1.14 -13.19 0.49
CA ALA A 75 0.02 -13.97 0.91
C ALA A 75 -0.10 -14.43 2.37
N GLY A 76 -0.66 -13.61 3.26
CA GLY A 76 -0.98 -14.00 4.64
C GLY A 76 -1.94 -15.18 4.71
N LEU A 77 -3.03 -15.14 3.94
CA LEU A 77 -4.01 -16.23 3.82
C LEU A 77 -3.39 -17.54 3.30
N ALA A 78 -2.46 -17.44 2.34
CA ALA A 78 -1.79 -18.61 1.77
C ALA A 78 -0.81 -19.26 2.77
N ALA A 79 -0.18 -18.47 3.65
CA ALA A 79 0.73 -18.99 4.68
C ALA A 79 0.00 -19.77 5.78
N GLU A 80 -1.23 -19.39 6.14
CA GLU A 80 -2.06 -20.16 7.09
C GLU A 80 -2.61 -21.47 6.49
N SER A 81 -2.71 -21.55 5.16
CA SER A 81 -3.32 -22.70 4.46
C SER A 81 -2.33 -23.80 4.08
N ALA A 82 -1.03 -23.64 4.36
CA ALA A 82 -0.05 -24.68 4.07
C ALA A 82 -0.23 -25.84 5.07
N PRO A 83 -0.63 -27.06 4.61
CA PRO A 83 -0.65 -28.21 5.49
C PRO A 83 0.79 -28.46 5.93
N VAL A 84 1.01 -28.49 7.25
CA VAL A 84 2.27 -28.96 7.83
C VAL A 84 2.38 -30.43 7.42
N LEU A 85 3.09 -30.69 6.31
CA LEU A 85 3.42 -32.04 5.89
C LEU A 85 4.34 -32.61 6.98
N SER A 86 3.74 -33.29 7.94
CA SER A 86 4.46 -34.08 8.94
C SER A 86 5.08 -35.26 8.20
N ALA A 87 6.41 -35.28 8.19
CA ALA A 87 7.23 -36.37 7.69
C ALA A 87 7.26 -37.55 8.67
#